data_AF-A0A5D2D2Q1-F1
#
_entry.id   AF-A0A5D2D2Q1-F1
#
_cell.length_a   1.000
_cell.length_b   1.000
_cell.length_c   1.000
_cell.angle_alpha   90.00
_cell.angle_beta   90.00
_cell.angle_gamma   90.00
#
_symmetry.space_group_name_H-M   'P 1'
#
loop_
_entity.id
_entity.type
_entity.pdbx_description
1 polymer ?
#
loop_
_entity_poly.entity_id
_entity_poly.type
_entity_poly.pdbx_seq_one_letter_code
_entity_poly.pdbx_strand_id
1 'polypeptide(L)'
;MLELSSTLSSHFRFLLQSLTEANADSVFRELFQVGYAPDYLFLLQTILRTDPQGAVNFALMMSQMEGGCPVDYNTITDLFLQRNLIREATAFLLDVLKPNLPEHAFLQTKVLEINLVTFPNVADAILANGMFSHYDRPRIAQLCEKAGLYVRALQHYTELPDIKRVIVNTHAIEPQVCVVYYIYLFVLQIIGF
;
A
#
# COMPACT_ATOMS: atom_id res chain seq x y z
N MET A 1 15.89 -42.14 -6.42
CA MET A 1 15.62 -41.04 -5.48
C MET A 1 16.97 -40.49 -5.06
N LEU A 2 17.40 -39.31 -5.57
CA LEU A 2 18.38 -38.35 -4.99
C LEU A 2 19.21 -37.50 -5.99
N GLU A 3 19.16 -37.68 -7.32
CA GLU A 3 19.95 -36.83 -8.24
C GLU A 3 19.25 -35.57 -8.76
N LEU A 4 17.95 -35.39 -8.49
CA LEU A 4 17.19 -34.21 -8.95
C LEU A 4 17.46 -32.94 -8.13
N SER A 5 18.11 -33.02 -6.96
CA SER A 5 18.22 -31.90 -6.01
C SER A 5 19.32 -30.87 -6.37
N SER A 6 20.48 -31.31 -6.83
CA SER A 6 21.61 -30.42 -7.13
C SER A 6 21.39 -29.63 -8.41
N THR A 7 20.79 -30.26 -9.42
CA THR A 7 20.51 -29.68 -10.74
C THR A 7 19.33 -28.71 -10.68
N LEU A 8 18.29 -29.02 -9.89
CA LEU A 8 17.25 -28.04 -9.57
C LEU A 8 17.85 -26.82 -8.88
N SER A 9 18.77 -27.01 -7.92
CA SER A 9 19.36 -25.89 -7.15
C SER A 9 20.23 -24.97 -8.00
N SER A 10 21.00 -25.49 -8.95
CA SER A 10 21.80 -24.66 -9.87
C SER A 10 20.95 -23.99 -10.93
N HIS A 11 19.93 -24.68 -11.46
CA HIS A 11 18.95 -24.07 -12.36
C HIS A 11 18.14 -22.96 -11.66
N PHE A 12 17.72 -23.16 -10.40
CA PHE A 12 17.06 -22.14 -9.59
C PHE A 12 17.95 -20.93 -9.31
N ARG A 13 19.25 -21.13 -9.03
CA ARG A 13 20.20 -20.02 -8.88
C ARG A 13 20.39 -19.25 -10.18
N PHE A 14 20.47 -19.96 -11.30
CA PHE A 14 20.57 -19.35 -12.62
C PHE A 14 19.31 -18.51 -12.92
N LEU A 15 18.12 -19.06 -12.68
CA LEU A 15 16.84 -18.35 -12.82
C LEU A 15 16.77 -17.12 -11.91
N LEU A 16 17.17 -17.22 -10.64
CA LEU A 16 17.23 -16.08 -9.72
C LEU A 16 18.19 -14.98 -10.20
N GLN A 17 19.32 -15.36 -10.81
CA GLN A 17 20.28 -14.42 -11.38
C GLN A 17 19.80 -13.81 -12.71
N SER A 18 19.00 -14.54 -13.49
CA SER A 18 18.33 -14.01 -14.70
C SER A 18 17.12 -13.12 -14.38
N LEU A 19 16.43 -13.37 -13.26
CA LEU A 19 15.35 -12.51 -12.75
C LEU A 19 15.86 -11.12 -12.36
N THR A 20 17.10 -11.00 -11.89
CA THR A 20 17.75 -9.71 -11.62
C THR A 20 18.15 -8.95 -12.89
N GLU A 21 18.22 -9.61 -14.05
CA GLU A 21 18.69 -9.02 -15.32
C GLU A 21 17.57 -8.69 -16.33
N ALA A 22 16.35 -8.42 -15.85
CA ALA A 22 15.21 -7.98 -16.68
C ALA A 22 14.62 -9.00 -17.67
N ASN A 23 14.98 -10.29 -17.59
CA ASN A 23 14.45 -11.36 -18.44
C ASN A 23 13.43 -12.28 -17.73
N ALA A 24 12.61 -11.73 -16.83
CA ALA A 24 11.66 -12.53 -16.04
C ALA A 24 10.64 -13.29 -16.93
N ASP A 25 10.16 -12.67 -18.00
CA ASP A 25 9.15 -13.26 -18.88
C ASP A 25 9.61 -14.51 -19.66
N SER A 26 10.91 -14.61 -19.99
CA SER A 26 11.46 -15.80 -20.67
C SER A 26 11.70 -16.94 -19.68
N VAL A 27 12.19 -16.60 -18.49
CA VAL A 27 12.39 -17.51 -17.35
C VAL A 27 11.08 -18.19 -16.94
N PHE A 28 9.99 -17.43 -16.77
CA PHE A 28 8.70 -18.01 -16.40
C PHE A 28 8.10 -18.87 -17.51
N ARG A 29 8.32 -18.51 -18.78
CA ARG A 29 7.88 -19.33 -19.93
C ARG A 29 8.56 -20.70 -19.97
N GLU A 30 9.86 -20.77 -19.68
CA GLU A 30 10.57 -22.05 -19.61
C GLU A 30 10.06 -22.93 -18.47
N LEU A 31 9.80 -22.37 -17.28
CA LEU A 31 9.26 -23.13 -16.14
C LEU A 31 7.86 -23.70 -16.43
N PHE A 32 7.00 -22.93 -17.10
CA PHE A 32 5.66 -23.38 -17.51
C PHE A 32 5.71 -24.50 -18.56
N GLN A 33 6.65 -24.45 -19.51
CA GLN A 33 6.79 -25.48 -20.54
C GLN A 33 7.18 -26.85 -19.96
N VAL A 34 7.83 -26.87 -18.79
CA VAL A 34 8.21 -28.11 -18.10
C VAL A 34 7.09 -28.64 -17.18
N GLY A 35 5.93 -27.96 -17.11
CA GLY A 35 4.78 -28.39 -16.32
C GLY A 35 4.95 -28.18 -14.81
N TYR A 36 5.92 -27.35 -14.40
CA TYR A 36 6.17 -27.03 -13.01
C TYR A 36 5.43 -25.75 -12.63
N ALA A 37 4.53 -25.81 -11.65
CA ALA A 37 3.96 -24.61 -11.04
C ALA A 37 4.99 -24.06 -10.03
N PRO A 38 5.63 -22.91 -10.29
CA PRO A 38 6.63 -22.39 -9.37
C PRO A 38 5.98 -21.92 -8.07
N ASP A 39 6.65 -22.16 -6.94
CA ASP A 39 6.26 -21.58 -5.66
C ASP A 39 6.62 -20.10 -5.63
N TYR A 40 5.69 -19.28 -6.12
CA TYR A 40 5.81 -17.83 -6.22
C TYR A 40 6.07 -17.16 -4.86
N LEU A 41 5.51 -17.70 -3.78
CA LEU A 41 5.69 -17.17 -2.44
C LEU A 41 7.13 -17.39 -1.96
N PHE A 42 7.65 -18.60 -2.16
CA PHE A 42 9.04 -18.93 -1.84
C PHE A 42 10.04 -18.11 -2.67
N LEU A 43 9.77 -17.95 -3.97
CA LEU A 43 10.58 -17.11 -4.86
C LEU A 43 10.62 -15.66 -4.39
N LEU A 44 9.45 -15.07 -4.10
CA LEU A 44 9.35 -13.70 -3.61
C LEU A 44 10.10 -13.54 -2.28
N GLN A 45 9.92 -14.46 -1.32
CA GLN A 45 10.65 -14.45 -0.05
C GLN A 45 12.17 -14.54 -0.22
N THR A 46 12.62 -15.26 -1.25
CA THR A 46 14.05 -15.41 -1.56
C THR A 46 14.61 -14.11 -2.13
N ILE A 47 13.97 -13.54 -3.15
CA ILE A 47 14.40 -12.28 -3.79
C ILE A 47 14.41 -11.14 -2.76
N LEU A 48 13.39 -11.08 -1.92
CA LEU A 48 13.22 -10.01 -0.93
C LEU A 48 14.37 -9.97 0.11
N ARG A 49 15.12 -11.06 0.31
CA ARG A 49 16.32 -11.07 1.17
C ARG A 49 17.55 -10.43 0.53
N THR A 50 17.65 -10.44 -0.80
CA THR A 50 18.83 -10.02 -1.55
C THR A 50 18.62 -8.72 -2.30
N ASP A 51 17.40 -8.51 -2.82
CA ASP A 51 17.00 -7.36 -3.61
C ASP A 51 15.53 -6.98 -3.34
N PRO A 52 15.28 -6.08 -2.37
CA PRO A 52 13.94 -5.57 -2.07
C PRO A 52 13.23 -4.92 -3.27
N GLN A 53 13.96 -4.22 -4.14
CA GLN A 53 13.37 -3.55 -5.30
C GLN A 53 13.03 -4.55 -6.41
N GLY A 54 13.92 -5.52 -6.65
CA GLY A 54 13.61 -6.67 -7.50
C GLY A 54 12.38 -7.44 -7.02
N ALA A 55 12.18 -7.57 -5.71
CA ALA A 55 10.98 -8.20 -5.15
C ALA A 55 9.70 -7.40 -5.45
N VAL A 56 9.75 -6.06 -5.45
CA VAL A 56 8.61 -5.23 -5.87
C VAL A 56 8.28 -5.47 -7.34
N ASN A 57 9.28 -5.39 -8.22
CA ASN A 57 9.09 -5.62 -9.65
C ASN A 57 8.51 -7.02 -9.93
N PHE A 58 9.02 -8.03 -9.20
CA PHE A 58 8.52 -9.39 -9.29
C PHE A 58 7.06 -9.51 -8.82
N ALA A 59 6.70 -8.86 -7.72
CA ALA A 59 5.31 -8.81 -7.24
C ALA A 59 4.36 -8.12 -8.21
N LEU A 60 4.79 -7.04 -8.85
CA LEU A 60 4.01 -6.34 -9.88
C LEU A 60 3.82 -7.21 -11.13
N MET A 61 4.88 -7.91 -11.57
CA MET A 61 4.78 -8.86 -12.67
C MET A 61 3.78 -9.98 -12.34
N MET A 62 3.80 -10.52 -11.11
CA MET A 62 2.81 -11.50 -10.65
C MET A 62 1.37 -10.97 -10.71
N SER A 63 1.12 -9.69 -10.38
CA SER A 63 -0.22 -9.10 -10.44
C SER A 63 -0.80 -8.98 -11.85
N GLN A 64 0.04 -9.04 -12.88
CA GLN A 64 -0.34 -8.84 -14.28
C GLN A 64 -0.46 -10.16 -15.06
N MET A 65 -0.28 -11.31 -14.41
CA MET A 65 -0.36 -12.62 -15.05
C MET A 65 -1.77 -12.94 -15.57
N GLU A 66 -1.83 -13.66 -16.69
CA GLU A 66 -3.10 -14.20 -17.20
C GLU A 66 -3.69 -15.16 -16.17
N GLY A 67 -4.94 -14.90 -15.75
CA GLY A 67 -5.60 -15.63 -14.67
C GLY A 67 -5.55 -14.94 -13.29
N GLY A 68 -4.87 -13.79 -13.20
CA GLY A 68 -4.77 -13.00 -11.98
C GLY A 68 -3.54 -13.33 -11.14
N CYS A 69 -3.38 -12.61 -10.03
CA CYS A 69 -2.20 -12.77 -9.20
C CYS A 69 -2.18 -14.15 -8.51
N PRO A 70 -1.10 -14.94 -8.62
CA PRO A 70 -1.01 -16.25 -7.98
C PRO A 70 -0.91 -16.16 -6.45
N VAL A 71 -0.57 -14.98 -5.90
CA VAL A 71 -0.46 -14.73 -4.46
C VAL A 71 -1.30 -13.51 -4.12
N ASP A 72 -2.10 -13.62 -3.05
CA ASP A 72 -2.94 -12.53 -2.58
C ASP A 72 -2.13 -11.27 -2.22
N TYR A 73 -2.63 -10.09 -2.59
CA TYR A 73 -1.95 -8.81 -2.38
C TYR A 73 -1.70 -8.50 -0.91
N ASN A 74 -2.60 -8.90 -0.02
CA ASN A 74 -2.37 -8.73 1.41
C ASN A 74 -1.19 -9.58 1.88
N THR A 75 -1.12 -10.82 1.42
CA THR A 75 0.00 -11.73 1.73
C THR A 75 1.34 -11.16 1.23
N ILE A 76 1.40 -10.68 -0.02
CA ILE A 76 2.59 -10.02 -0.58
C ILE A 76 2.99 -8.82 0.27
N THR A 77 2.03 -7.96 0.60
CA THR A 77 2.24 -6.76 1.42
C THR A 77 2.84 -7.13 2.78
N ASP A 78 2.25 -8.12 3.47
CA ASP A 78 2.68 -8.53 4.80
C ASP A 78 4.12 -9.08 4.77
N LEU A 79 4.58 -9.71 3.68
CA LEU A 79 5.98 -10.14 3.55
C LEU A 79 6.97 -8.98 3.51
N PHE A 80 6.63 -7.86 2.87
CA PHE A 80 7.46 -6.65 2.89
C PHE A 80 7.47 -6.03 4.29
N LEU A 81 6.30 -5.91 4.92
CA LEU A 81 6.16 -5.28 6.24
C LEU A 81 6.85 -6.08 7.35
N GLN A 82 6.81 -7.42 7.30
CA GLN A 82 7.53 -8.29 8.24
C GLN A 82 9.05 -8.07 8.22
N ARG A 83 9.59 -7.54 7.12
CA ARG A 83 11.01 -7.18 6.99
C ARG A 83 11.27 -5.68 7.13
N ASN A 84 10.28 -4.92 7.62
CA ASN A 84 10.34 -3.46 7.76
C ASN A 84 10.56 -2.71 6.44
N LEU A 85 10.17 -3.30 5.31
CA LEU A 85 10.29 -2.72 3.96
C LEU A 85 9.04 -1.93 3.60
N ILE A 86 8.79 -0.86 4.34
CA ILE A 86 7.55 -0.08 4.24
C ILE A 86 7.45 0.67 2.90
N ARG A 87 8.58 1.15 2.38
CA ARG A 87 8.61 1.89 1.10
C ARG A 87 8.26 0.97 -0.07
N GLU A 88 8.79 -0.24 -0.07
CA GLU A 88 8.53 -1.29 -1.04
C GLU A 88 7.07 -1.76 -0.98
N ALA A 89 6.54 -2.02 0.22
CA ALA A 89 5.14 -2.35 0.42
C ALA A 89 4.22 -1.24 -0.12
N THR A 90 4.56 0.02 0.16
CA THR A 90 3.82 1.18 -0.33
C THR A 90 3.88 1.28 -1.85
N ALA A 91 5.06 1.15 -2.45
CA ALA A 91 5.23 1.20 -3.90
C ALA A 91 4.41 0.11 -4.61
N PHE A 92 4.46 -1.12 -4.10
CA PHE A 92 3.64 -2.23 -4.59
C PHE A 92 2.14 -1.90 -4.51
N LEU A 93 1.65 -1.49 -3.34
CA LEU A 93 0.23 -1.18 -3.13
C LEU A 93 -0.25 0.00 -3.97
N LEU A 94 0.56 1.04 -4.14
CA LEU A 94 0.20 2.19 -4.97
C LEU A 94 0.03 1.81 -6.44
N ASP A 95 0.69 0.75 -6.93
CA ASP A 95 0.52 0.28 -8.29
C ASP A 95 -0.70 -0.63 -8.45
N VAL A 96 -0.81 -1.68 -7.62
CA VAL A 96 -1.91 -2.66 -7.74
C VAL A 96 -3.27 -2.09 -7.35
N LEU A 97 -3.30 -1.02 -6.55
CA LEU A 97 -4.53 -0.35 -6.14
C LEU A 97 -4.93 0.84 -7.02
N LYS A 98 -4.19 1.14 -8.11
CA LYS A 98 -4.56 2.19 -9.08
C LYS A 98 -6.03 2.10 -9.57
N PRO A 99 -6.62 0.92 -9.79
CA PRO A 99 -8.02 0.80 -10.20
C PRO A 99 -9.03 1.25 -9.13
N ASN A 100 -8.58 1.47 -7.88
CA ASN A 100 -9.39 1.96 -6.75
C ASN A 100 -10.68 1.14 -6.54
N LEU A 101 -10.56 -0.19 -6.54
CA LEU A 101 -11.71 -1.08 -6.40
C LEU A 101 -12.16 -1.20 -4.93
N PRO A 102 -13.48 -1.28 -4.66
CA PRO A 102 -14.01 -1.42 -3.31
C PRO A 102 -13.61 -2.76 -2.64
N GLU A 103 -13.39 -3.81 -3.41
CA GLU A 103 -12.91 -5.10 -2.91
C GLU A 103 -11.52 -5.02 -2.25
N HIS A 104 -10.75 -3.97 -2.56
CA HIS A 104 -9.45 -3.69 -1.95
C HIS A 104 -9.50 -2.60 -0.88
N ALA A 105 -10.69 -2.24 -0.38
CA ALA A 105 -10.88 -1.24 0.69
C ALA A 105 -9.95 -1.44 1.90
N PHE A 106 -9.78 -2.71 2.32
CA PHE A 106 -8.87 -3.06 3.41
C PHE A 106 -7.41 -2.71 3.09
N LEU A 107 -6.95 -2.97 1.87
CA LEU A 107 -5.58 -2.66 1.44
C LEU A 107 -5.36 -1.16 1.26
N GLN A 108 -6.37 -0.43 0.77
CA GLN A 108 -6.36 1.04 0.73
C GLN A 108 -6.22 1.64 2.14
N THR A 109 -6.94 1.07 3.13
CA THR A 109 -6.81 1.47 4.53
C THR A 109 -5.39 1.15 5.02
N LYS A 110 -4.94 -0.09 4.84
CA LYS A 110 -3.62 -0.55 5.30
C LYS A 110 -2.46 0.33 4.79
N VAL A 111 -2.42 0.67 3.50
CA VAL A 111 -1.33 1.52 2.95
C VAL A 111 -1.34 2.92 3.56
N LEU A 112 -2.52 3.51 3.77
CA LEU A 112 -2.66 4.82 4.41
C LEU A 112 -2.25 4.75 5.88
N GLU A 113 -2.69 3.74 6.62
CA GLU A 113 -2.37 3.60 8.04
C GLU A 113 -0.86 3.51 8.28
N ILE A 114 -0.18 2.65 7.52
CA ILE A 114 1.26 2.44 7.67
C ILE A 114 2.01 3.72 7.33
N ASN A 115 1.62 4.43 6.27
CA ASN A 115 2.27 5.69 5.92
C ASN A 115 1.95 6.81 6.90
N LEU A 116 0.73 6.91 7.45
CA LEU A 116 0.42 7.94 8.47
C LEU A 116 1.23 7.76 9.75
N VAL A 117 1.56 6.52 10.11
CA VAL A 117 2.38 6.24 11.29
C VAL A 117 3.88 6.44 10.99
N THR A 118 4.34 6.12 9.78
CA THR A 118 5.78 6.02 9.50
C THR A 118 6.31 7.15 8.61
N PHE A 119 5.55 7.55 7.59
CA PHE A 119 5.90 8.57 6.60
C PHE A 119 4.71 9.50 6.32
N PRO A 120 4.31 10.37 7.28
CA PRO A 120 3.11 11.21 7.14
C PRO A 120 3.02 12.01 5.85
N ASN A 121 4.16 12.52 5.35
CA ASN A 121 4.22 13.29 4.10
C ASN A 121 3.80 12.45 2.87
N VAL A 122 4.09 11.14 2.87
CA VAL A 122 3.68 10.23 1.80
C VAL A 122 2.18 9.99 1.87
N ALA A 123 1.65 9.75 3.08
CA ALA A 123 0.20 9.61 3.28
C ALA A 123 -0.57 10.88 2.87
N ASP A 124 -0.06 12.06 3.24
CA ASP A 124 -0.66 13.34 2.86
C ASP A 124 -0.73 13.47 1.33
N ALA A 125 0.35 13.13 0.61
CA ALA A 125 0.36 13.14 -0.85
C ALA A 125 -0.66 12.16 -1.47
N ILE A 126 -0.77 10.95 -0.93
CA ILE A 126 -1.75 9.95 -1.39
C ILE A 126 -3.18 10.48 -1.21
N LEU A 127 -3.48 11.06 -0.05
CA LEU A 127 -4.78 11.66 0.26
C LEU A 127 -5.05 12.91 -0.59
N ALA A 128 -4.04 13.74 -0.83
CA ALA A 128 -4.12 14.94 -1.67
C ALA A 128 -4.52 14.61 -3.10
N ASN A 129 -3.93 13.55 -3.65
CA ASN A 129 -4.16 13.12 -5.02
C ASN A 129 -5.48 12.36 -5.19
N GLY A 130 -6.19 12.05 -4.10
CA GLY A 130 -7.46 11.33 -4.16
C GLY A 130 -7.32 9.94 -4.79
N MET A 131 -6.17 9.28 -4.60
CA MET A 131 -5.88 7.98 -5.23
C MET A 131 -6.85 6.88 -4.78
N PHE A 132 -7.38 6.99 -3.57
CA PHE A 132 -8.23 5.99 -2.93
C PHE A 132 -9.53 6.59 -2.43
N SER A 133 -10.62 5.81 -2.44
CA SER A 133 -11.94 6.26 -1.97
C SER A 133 -12.67 5.29 -1.05
N HIS A 134 -12.18 4.05 -0.90
CA HIS A 134 -12.90 2.99 -0.20
C HIS A 134 -12.30 2.62 1.17
N TYR A 135 -11.30 3.37 1.65
CA TYR A 135 -10.69 3.13 2.97
C TYR A 135 -11.60 3.55 4.14
N ASP A 136 -11.28 3.05 5.33
CA ASP A 136 -11.93 3.42 6.60
C ASP A 136 -11.67 4.89 6.96
N ARG A 137 -12.60 5.76 6.59
CA ARG A 137 -12.48 7.22 6.79
C ARG A 137 -12.33 7.61 8.26
N PRO A 138 -13.14 7.12 9.22
CA PRO A 138 -12.95 7.42 10.64
C PRO A 138 -11.55 7.06 11.14
N ARG A 139 -11.04 5.88 10.77
CA ARG A 139 -9.71 5.45 11.18
C ARG A 139 -8.60 6.34 10.61
N ILE A 140 -8.69 6.68 9.32
CA ILE A 140 -7.73 7.56 8.66
C ILE A 140 -7.79 8.99 9.24
N ALA A 141 -8.97 9.50 9.60
CA ALA A 141 -9.11 10.80 10.27
C ALA A 141 -8.29 10.87 11.57
N GLN A 142 -8.42 9.85 12.42
CA GLN A 142 -7.70 9.76 13.69
C GLN A 142 -6.18 9.70 13.50
N LEU A 143 -5.72 8.98 12.48
CA LEU A 143 -4.29 8.87 12.18
C LEU A 143 -3.73 10.16 11.58
N CYS A 144 -4.46 10.83 10.69
CA CYS A 144 -4.11 12.16 10.19
C CYS A 144 -3.94 13.14 11.34
N GLU A 145 -4.86 13.14 12.30
CA GLU A 145 -4.76 14.00 13.47
C GLU A 145 -3.51 13.71 14.31
N LYS A 146 -3.25 12.43 14.62
CA LYS A 146 -2.04 12.01 15.36
C LYS A 146 -0.75 12.40 14.64
N ALA A 147 -0.78 12.42 13.31
CA ALA A 147 0.34 12.82 12.47
C ALA A 147 0.47 14.36 12.31
N GLY A 148 -0.43 15.15 12.90
CA GLY A 148 -0.45 16.62 12.77
C GLY A 148 -1.03 17.13 11.45
N LEU A 149 -1.62 16.27 10.62
CA LEU A 149 -2.27 16.61 9.36
C LEU A 149 -3.72 17.06 9.61
N TYR A 150 -3.89 18.15 10.36
CA TYR A 150 -5.21 18.59 10.84
C TYR A 150 -6.20 18.90 9.73
N VAL A 151 -5.76 19.49 8.62
CA VAL A 151 -6.61 19.73 7.45
C VAL A 151 -7.15 18.42 6.87
N ARG A 152 -6.31 17.38 6.81
CA ARG A 152 -6.74 16.04 6.37
C ARG A 152 -7.70 15.42 7.36
N ALA A 153 -7.42 15.51 8.66
CA ALA A 153 -8.33 15.01 9.67
C ALA A 153 -9.73 15.63 9.55
N LEU A 154 -9.81 16.96 9.39
CA LEU A 154 -11.07 17.69 9.19
C LEU A 154 -11.84 17.25 7.94
N GLN A 155 -11.15 16.94 6.83
CA GLN A 155 -11.78 16.43 5.60
C GLN A 155 -12.44 15.05 5.78
N HIS A 156 -12.12 14.33 6.86
CA HIS A 156 -12.60 12.98 7.10
C HIS A 156 -13.58 12.90 8.28
N TYR A 157 -13.46 13.78 9.27
CA TYR A 157 -14.38 13.83 10.38
C TYR A 157 -15.77 14.32 9.94
N THR A 158 -16.79 13.58 10.36
CA THR A 158 -18.21 13.93 10.19
C THR A 158 -18.85 14.37 11.50
N GLU A 159 -18.32 13.89 12.62
CA GLU A 159 -18.88 14.15 13.94
C GLU A 159 -18.45 15.51 14.48
N LEU A 160 -19.44 16.29 14.94
CA LEU A 160 -19.24 17.64 15.46
C LEU A 160 -18.19 17.73 16.59
N PRO A 161 -18.13 16.80 17.57
CA PRO A 161 -17.11 16.83 18.62
C PRO A 161 -15.68 16.74 18.06
N ASP A 162 -15.45 15.91 17.05
CA ASP A 162 -14.12 15.74 16.44
C ASP A 162 -13.71 16.97 15.64
N ILE A 163 -14.64 17.53 14.85
CA ILE A 163 -14.38 18.77 14.09
C ILE A 163 -14.01 19.91 15.04
N LYS A 164 -14.76 20.09 16.14
CA LYS A 164 -14.48 21.11 17.16
C LYS A 164 -13.12 20.90 17.82
N ARG A 165 -12.75 19.65 18.10
CA ARG A 165 -11.46 19.32 18.73
C ARG A 165 -10.28 19.60 17.81
N VAL A 166 -10.41 19.39 16.50
CA VAL A 166 -9.30 19.60 15.56
C VAL A 166 -9.15 21.06 15.17
N ILE A 167 -10.25 21.78 14.94
CA ILE A 167 -10.21 23.15 14.39
C ILE A 167 -9.50 24.16 15.31
N VAL A 168 -9.42 23.89 16.62
CA VAL A 168 -8.72 24.75 17.58
C VAL A 168 -7.21 24.78 17.36
N ASN A 169 -6.65 23.85 16.57
CA ASN A 169 -5.24 23.85 16.16
C ASN A 169 -4.96 24.87 15.05
N THR A 170 -5.45 26.11 15.23
CA THR A 170 -5.40 27.19 14.24
C THR A 170 -3.99 27.58 13.83
N HIS A 171 -2.99 27.33 14.68
CA HIS A 171 -1.57 27.56 14.38
C HIS A 171 -1.01 26.65 13.28
N ALA A 172 -1.66 25.50 13.04
CA ALA A 172 -1.22 24.48 12.08
C ALA A 172 -2.21 24.33 10.90
N ILE A 173 -3.22 25.19 10.82
CA ILE A 173 -4.24 25.17 9.78
C ILE A 173 -4.19 26.51 9.05
N GLU A 174 -4.26 26.47 7.71
CA GLU A 174 -4.30 27.69 6.92
C GLU A 174 -5.55 28.53 7.26
N PRO A 175 -5.41 29.86 7.43
CA PRO A 175 -6.53 30.72 7.88
C PRO A 175 -7.78 30.60 7.01
N GLN A 176 -7.63 30.36 5.72
CA GLN A 176 -8.75 30.20 4.77
C GLN A 176 -9.59 28.97 5.09
N VAL A 177 -8.95 27.85 5.46
CA VAL A 177 -9.63 26.61 5.85
C VAL A 177 -10.34 26.80 7.19
N CYS A 178 -9.70 27.48 8.15
CA CYS A 178 -10.33 27.82 9.44
C CYS A 178 -11.63 28.59 9.26
N VAL A 179 -11.66 29.59 8.37
CA VAL A 179 -12.87 30.40 8.12
C VAL A 179 -14.01 29.56 7.59
N VAL A 180 -13.74 28.64 6.64
CA VAL A 180 -14.78 27.76 6.07
C VAL A 180 -15.39 26.87 7.15
N TYR A 181 -14.56 26.20 7.95
CA TYR A 181 -15.07 25.31 9.00
C TYR A 181 -15.71 26.09 10.16
N TYR A 182 -15.25 27.31 10.45
CA TYR A 182 -15.91 28.17 11.45
C TYR A 182 -17.31 28.57 11.00
N ILE A 183 -17.50 28.93 9.73
CA ILE A 183 -18.83 29.20 9.16
C ILE A 183 -19.69 27.93 9.22
N TYR A 184 -19.16 26.77 8.85
CA TYR A 184 -19.86 25.50 8.92
C TYR A 184 -20.34 25.17 10.35
N LEU A 185 -19.45 25.30 11.34
CA LEU A 185 -19.78 25.09 12.76
C LEU A 185 -20.80 26.11 13.27
N PHE A 186 -20.67 27.38 12.87
CA PHE A 186 -21.60 28.44 13.25
C PHE A 186 -23.01 28.18 12.70
N VAL A 187 -23.11 27.72 11.45
CA VAL A 187 -24.40 27.34 10.84
C VAL A 187 -25.03 26.15 11.57
N LEU A 188 -24.26 25.09 11.86
CA LEU A 188 -24.78 23.94 12.60
C LEU A 188 -25.31 24.34 13.99
N GLN A 189 -24.59 25.21 14.69
CA GLN A 189 -24.96 25.67 16.02
C GLN A 189 -26.19 26.60 16.01
N ILE A 190 -26.42 27.36 14.94
CA ILE A 190 -27.66 28.16 14.75
C ILE A 190 -28.86 27.25 14.46
N ILE A 191 -28.68 26.17 13.71
CA ILE A 191 -29.76 25.25 13.33
C ILE A 191 -30.13 24.30 14.49
N GLY A 192 -29.34 24.27 15.57
CA GLY A 192 -29.66 23.54 16.80
C GLY A 192 -29.30 22.05 16.77
N PHE A 193 -28.30 21.69 15.96
CA PHE A 193 -27.64 20.38 16.01
C PHE A 193 -26.40 20.40 16.91
#